data_AF-A0A2V9CP73-F1
#
_entry.id   AF-A0A2V9CP73-F1
#
_cell.length_a   1.000
_cell.length_b   1.000
_cell.length_c   1.000
_cell.angle_alpha   90.00
_cell.angle_beta   90.00
_cell.angle_gamma   90.00
#
_symmetry.space_group_name_H-M   'P 1'
#
loop_
_entity.id
_entity.type
_entity.pdbx_description
1 polymer ?
#
loop_
_entity_poly.entity_id
_entity_poly.type
_entity_poly.pdbx_seq_one_letter_code
_entity_poly.pdbx_strand_id
1 'polypeptide(L)'
;MRLAAIYNIHGNLPALEAVLREIRELKVDQVVVGGDIVPGPMPRETLSCLLDIDAAVKFIYGNGEVAVLEEMAGRKPSVPPQYLPIISWTAQQLQPEDHKLLAAWSNRVTVQIHGLGHVLFCHATPRNENEIFTRLTPENRLLPVFAGVNAQNSVTPSSAWFSLADKAR
;
A
#
# COMPACT_ATOMS: atom_id res chain seq x y z
N MET A 1 8.29 13.42 15.12
CA MET A 1 7.27 12.60 14.46
C MET A 1 7.88 11.24 14.12
N ARG A 2 7.26 10.15 14.58
CA ARG A 2 7.57 8.77 14.23
C ARG A 2 6.49 8.26 13.30
N LEU A 3 6.90 7.65 12.19
CA LEU A 3 6.00 7.12 11.18
C LEU A 3 6.29 5.64 10.96
N ALA A 4 5.25 4.82 10.95
CA ALA A 4 5.31 3.45 10.47
C ALA A 4 4.69 3.35 9.08
N ALA A 5 5.26 2.52 8.22
CA ALA A 5 4.68 2.20 6.92
C ALA A 5 4.56 0.69 6.80
N ILE A 6 3.35 0.19 6.53
CA ILE A 6 3.03 -1.24 6.43
C ILE A 6 2.36 -1.54 5.09
N TYR A 7 2.70 -2.67 4.50
CA TYR A 7 2.36 -3.04 3.12
C TYR A 7 2.08 -4.54 3.02
N ASN A 8 1.35 -4.97 1.99
CA ASN A 8 1.15 -6.38 1.63
C ASN A 8 0.63 -7.24 2.80
N ILE A 9 -0.40 -6.72 3.48
CA ILE A 9 -1.03 -7.42 4.60
C ILE A 9 -1.79 -8.65 4.09
N HIS A 10 -2.39 -8.58 2.90
CA HIS A 10 -3.09 -9.67 2.23
C HIS A 10 -4.03 -10.47 3.16
N GLY A 11 -4.87 -9.76 3.91
CA GLY A 11 -5.82 -10.34 4.85
C GLY A 11 -5.19 -11.26 5.91
N ASN A 12 -3.89 -11.13 6.18
CA ASN A 12 -3.18 -11.92 7.19
C ASN A 12 -3.29 -11.26 8.56
N LEU A 13 -4.42 -11.47 9.22
CA LEU A 13 -4.69 -10.88 10.54
C LEU A 13 -3.63 -11.24 11.59
N PRO A 14 -3.17 -12.50 11.75
CA PRO A 14 -2.16 -12.80 12.76
C PRO A 14 -0.83 -12.05 12.56
N ALA A 15 -0.41 -11.87 11.30
CA ALA A 15 0.79 -11.08 11.00
C ALA A 15 0.55 -9.59 11.29
N LEU A 16 -0.62 -9.06 10.90
CA LEU A 16 -0.99 -7.68 11.18
C LEU A 16 -1.02 -7.39 12.68
N GLU A 17 -1.66 -8.23 13.49
CA GLU A 17 -1.75 -8.07 14.94
C GLU A 17 -0.38 -8.02 15.62
N ALA A 18 0.56 -8.85 15.15
CA ALA A 18 1.94 -8.84 15.63
C ALA A 18 2.62 -7.49 15.33
N VAL A 19 2.51 -7.00 14.09
CA VAL A 19 3.06 -5.70 13.68
C VAL A 19 2.40 -4.53 14.41
N LEU A 20 1.07 -4.55 14.58
CA LEU A 20 0.34 -3.50 15.29
C LEU A 20 0.69 -3.45 16.78
N ARG A 21 1.12 -4.56 17.39
CA ARG A 21 1.66 -4.55 18.76
C ARG A 21 2.95 -3.75 18.83
N GLU A 22 3.89 -4.04 17.95
CA GLU A 22 5.16 -3.32 17.88
C GLU A 22 4.96 -1.82 17.56
N ILE A 23 4.07 -1.51 16.61
CA ILE A 23 3.73 -0.12 16.27
C ILE A 23 3.20 0.66 17.49
N ARG A 24 2.36 0.03 18.32
CA ARG A 24 1.85 0.64 19.57
C ARG A 24 2.98 0.88 20.58
N GLU A 25 3.88 -0.08 20.76
CA GLU A 25 5.02 0.04 21.68
C GLU A 25 5.98 1.17 21.25
N LEU A 26 6.18 1.36 19.95
CA LEU A 26 7.01 2.42 19.39
C LEU A 26 6.39 3.82 19.50
N LYS A 27 5.11 3.93 19.88
CA LYS A 27 4.35 5.18 20.01
C LYS A 27 4.47 6.01 18.73
N VAL A 28 4.10 5.43 17.59
CA VAL A 28 4.12 6.15 16.31
C VAL A 28 3.05 7.24 16.30
N ASP A 29 3.36 8.36 15.64
CA ASP A 29 2.42 9.48 15.50
C ASP A 29 1.51 9.28 14.26
N GLN A 30 2.01 8.55 13.26
CA GLN A 30 1.31 8.32 11.99
C GLN A 30 1.63 6.93 11.41
N VAL A 31 0.65 6.31 10.77
CA VAL A 31 0.78 5.07 10.00
C VAL A 31 0.43 5.33 8.53
N VAL A 32 1.26 4.82 7.62
CA VAL A 32 0.92 4.71 6.20
C VAL A 32 0.64 3.25 5.88
N VAL A 33 -0.57 2.93 5.43
CA VAL A 33 -0.94 1.61 4.96
C VAL A 33 -0.89 1.63 3.44
N GLY A 34 0.02 0.85 2.88
CA GLY A 34 0.56 1.11 1.56
C GLY A 34 0.04 0.22 0.43
N GLY A 35 -1.16 -0.34 0.59
CA GLY A 35 -1.81 -1.19 -0.39
C GLY A 35 -1.56 -2.68 -0.16
N ASP A 36 -2.36 -3.47 -0.87
CA ASP A 36 -2.48 -4.92 -0.74
C ASP A 36 -2.84 -5.32 0.70
N ILE A 37 -3.86 -4.64 1.25
CA ILE A 37 -4.58 -5.08 2.44
C ILE A 37 -5.43 -6.30 2.08
N VAL A 38 -6.10 -6.22 0.93
CA VAL A 38 -6.81 -7.31 0.26
C VAL A 38 -6.13 -7.60 -1.10
N PRO A 39 -6.25 -8.82 -1.65
CA PRO A 39 -7.03 -9.97 -1.18
C PRO A 39 -6.36 -10.77 -0.05
N GLY A 40 -7.14 -11.60 0.62
CA GLY A 40 -6.63 -12.44 1.72
C GLY A 40 -7.71 -13.15 2.52
N PRO A 41 -7.35 -14.05 3.45
CA PRO A 41 -8.30 -14.91 4.17
C PRO A 41 -9.09 -14.23 5.29
N MET A 42 -8.65 -13.08 5.81
CA MET A 42 -9.34 -12.34 6.87
C MET A 42 -9.47 -10.84 6.49
N PRO A 43 -10.14 -10.53 5.36
CA PRO A 43 -10.11 -9.20 4.76
C PRO A 43 -10.85 -8.17 5.63
N ARG A 44 -11.96 -8.56 6.27
CA ARG A 44 -12.74 -7.64 7.10
C ARG A 44 -12.08 -7.38 8.44
N GLU A 45 -11.52 -8.42 9.04
CA GLU A 45 -10.84 -8.35 10.33
C GLU A 45 -9.59 -7.48 10.21
N THR A 46 -8.81 -7.67 9.14
CA THR A 46 -7.66 -6.80 8.87
C THR A 46 -8.07 -5.35 8.62
N LEU A 47 -9.12 -5.10 7.81
CA LEU A 47 -9.65 -3.74 7.63
C LEU A 47 -10.10 -3.12 8.96
N SER A 48 -10.84 -3.85 9.79
CA SER A 48 -11.26 -3.37 11.12
C SER A 48 -10.07 -2.98 11.98
N CYS A 49 -9.05 -3.85 12.09
CA CYS A 49 -7.85 -3.56 12.87
C CYS A 49 -7.09 -2.32 12.38
N LEU A 50 -7.07 -2.07 11.07
CA LEU A 50 -6.40 -0.90 10.49
C LEU A 50 -7.19 0.39 10.73
N LEU A 51 -8.52 0.33 10.71
CA LEU A 51 -9.39 1.48 10.99
C LEU A 51 -9.39 1.85 12.48
N ASP A 52 -9.13 0.88 13.36
CA ASP A 52 -9.08 1.05 14.82
C ASP A 52 -7.68 1.45 15.36
N ILE A 53 -6.73 1.77 14.49
CA ILE A 53 -5.39 2.23 14.93
C ILE A 53 -5.52 3.59 15.63
N ASP A 54 -5.00 3.67 16.86
CA ASP A 54 -4.94 4.91 17.66
C ASP A 54 -3.77 5.83 17.24
N ALA A 55 -3.73 6.18 15.95
CA ALA A 55 -2.79 7.13 15.35
C ALA A 55 -3.38 7.69 14.05
N ALA A 56 -2.79 8.75 13.50
CA ALA A 56 -3.21 9.23 12.19
C ALA A 56 -2.88 8.18 11.11
N VAL A 57 -3.87 7.72 10.34
CA VAL A 57 -3.65 6.71 9.29
C VAL A 57 -3.86 7.31 7.90
N LYS A 58 -2.96 7.00 6.97
CA LYS A 58 -3.14 7.27 5.53
C LYS A 58 -3.15 5.96 4.76
N PHE A 59 -4.19 5.75 3.97
CA PHE A 59 -4.36 4.56 3.15
C PHE A 59 -4.01 4.82 1.69
N ILE A 60 -3.29 3.87 1.10
CA ILE A 60 -3.01 3.75 -0.32
C ILE A 60 -3.62 2.43 -0.79
N TYR A 61 -4.25 2.42 -1.96
CA TYR A 61 -4.63 1.15 -2.59
C TYR A 61 -3.44 0.55 -3.35
N GLY A 62 -3.37 -0.78 -3.36
CA GLY A 62 -2.53 -1.58 -4.23
C GLY A 62 -3.34 -2.21 -5.37
N ASN A 63 -2.66 -3.04 -6.17
CA ASN A 63 -3.32 -3.74 -7.27
C ASN A 63 -4.31 -4.80 -6.76
N GLY A 64 -4.10 -5.34 -5.55
CA GLY A 64 -5.04 -6.24 -4.90
C GLY A 64 -6.40 -5.59 -4.63
N GLU A 65 -6.42 -4.37 -4.09
CA GLU A 65 -7.66 -3.59 -3.92
C GLU A 65 -8.36 -3.32 -5.26
N VAL A 66 -7.60 -2.93 -6.29
CA VAL A 66 -8.15 -2.68 -7.64
C VAL A 66 -8.84 -3.93 -8.18
N ALA A 67 -8.16 -5.08 -8.11
CA ALA A 67 -8.69 -6.34 -8.60
C ALA A 67 -9.97 -6.79 -7.86
N VAL A 68 -10.01 -6.62 -6.53
CA VAL A 68 -11.21 -6.90 -5.73
C VAL A 68 -12.35 -5.96 -6.08
N LEU A 69 -12.08 -4.66 -6.26
CA LEU A 69 -13.09 -3.68 -6.66
C LEU A 69 -13.63 -3.92 -8.08
N GLU A 70 -12.81 -4.42 -9.00
CA GLU A 70 -13.26 -4.86 -10.33
C GLU A 70 -14.26 -6.01 -10.22
N GLU A 71 -13.92 -7.05 -9.46
CA GLU A 71 -14.79 -8.21 -9.22
C GLU A 71 -16.11 -7.79 -8.56
N MET A 72 -16.07 -6.98 -7.50
CA MET A 72 -17.27 -6.48 -6.82
C MET A 72 -18.20 -5.69 -7.75
N ALA A 73 -17.63 -5.05 -8.77
CA ALA A 73 -18.38 -4.31 -9.78
C ALA A 73 -18.80 -5.15 -10.99
N GLY A 74 -18.61 -6.48 -10.95
CA GLY A 74 -18.95 -7.41 -12.04
C GLY A 74 -18.04 -7.27 -13.27
N ARG A 75 -16.86 -6.65 -13.12
CA ARG A 75 -15.84 -6.56 -14.16
C ARG A 75 -14.81 -7.67 -13.97
N LYS A 76 -14.20 -8.12 -15.05
CA LYS A 76 -13.13 -9.13 -14.99
C LYS A 76 -11.86 -8.51 -14.39
N PRO A 77 -11.35 -9.01 -13.25
CA PRO A 77 -10.13 -8.49 -12.66
C PRO A 77 -8.91 -8.66 -13.55
N SER A 78 -8.05 -7.64 -13.64
CA SER A 78 -6.80 -7.70 -14.42
C SER A 78 -5.66 -8.39 -13.67
N VAL A 79 -5.89 -9.64 -13.24
CA VAL A 79 -4.88 -10.48 -12.56
C VAL A 79 -4.64 -11.79 -13.31
N PRO A 80 -3.47 -12.44 -13.12
CA PRO A 80 -3.24 -13.78 -13.62
C PRO A 80 -4.33 -14.77 -13.15
N PRO A 81 -4.75 -15.75 -13.99
CA PRO A 81 -5.90 -16.62 -13.69
C PRO A 81 -5.82 -17.36 -12.35
N GLN A 82 -4.61 -17.69 -11.89
CA GLN A 82 -4.42 -18.37 -10.60
C GLN A 82 -4.86 -17.55 -9.38
N TYR A 83 -4.96 -16.22 -9.51
CA TYR A 83 -5.40 -15.34 -8.42
C TYR A 83 -6.91 -15.08 -8.44
N LEU A 84 -7.62 -15.39 -9.52
CA LEU A 84 -9.07 -15.17 -9.60
C LEU A 84 -9.87 -15.83 -8.46
N PRO A 85 -9.56 -17.06 -8.00
CA PRO A 85 -10.30 -17.67 -6.90
C PRO A 85 -10.23 -16.87 -5.59
N ILE A 86 -9.05 -16.35 -5.23
CA ILE A 86 -8.91 -15.56 -3.99
C ILE A 86 -9.52 -14.18 -4.13
N ILE A 87 -9.42 -13.55 -5.31
CA ILE A 87 -10.09 -12.27 -5.60
C ILE A 87 -11.61 -12.42 -5.45
N SER A 88 -12.20 -13.44 -6.08
CA SER A 88 -13.64 -13.70 -6.02
C SER A 88 -14.09 -14.02 -4.59
N TRP A 89 -13.32 -14.85 -3.87
CA TRP A 89 -13.61 -15.16 -2.49
C TRP A 89 -13.57 -13.91 -1.59
N THR A 90 -12.54 -13.07 -1.73
CA THR A 90 -12.42 -11.84 -0.94
C THR A 90 -13.54 -10.85 -1.28
N ALA A 91 -13.89 -10.66 -2.55
CA ALA A 91 -14.99 -9.81 -2.98
C ALA A 91 -16.33 -10.22 -2.33
N GLN A 92 -16.56 -11.53 -2.16
CA GLN A 92 -17.77 -12.06 -1.48
C GLN A 92 -17.78 -11.82 0.03
N GLN A 93 -16.62 -11.59 0.68
CA GLN A 93 -16.58 -11.29 2.11
C GLN A 93 -16.93 -9.83 2.39
N LEU A 94 -16.54 -8.93 1.49
CA LEU A 94 -16.68 -7.48 1.67
C LEU A 94 -18.13 -7.01 1.53
N GLN A 95 -18.45 -5.92 2.22
CA GLN A 95 -19.76 -5.26 2.18
C GLN A 95 -19.73 -4.02 1.25
N PRO A 96 -20.90 -3.48 0.86
CA PRO A 96 -20.97 -2.26 0.07
C PRO A 96 -20.24 -1.06 0.70
N GLU A 97 -20.17 -0.99 2.03
CA GLU A 97 -19.44 0.05 2.76
C GLU A 97 -17.93 -0.10 2.58
N ASP A 98 -17.41 -1.33 2.56
CA ASP A 98 -16.00 -1.62 2.30
C ASP A 98 -15.63 -1.18 0.88
N HIS A 99 -16.50 -1.43 -0.11
CA HIS A 99 -16.28 -0.95 -1.49
C HIS A 99 -16.08 0.58 -1.52
N LYS A 100 -16.98 1.34 -0.87
CA LYS A 100 -16.87 2.81 -0.83
C LYS A 100 -15.59 3.26 -0.13
N LEU A 101 -15.19 2.56 0.93
CA LEU A 101 -13.95 2.83 1.66
C LEU A 101 -12.72 2.61 0.78
N LEU A 102 -12.58 1.42 0.20
CA LEU A 102 -11.44 1.06 -0.66
C LEU A 102 -11.34 2.00 -1.87
N ALA A 103 -12.47 2.32 -2.51
CA ALA A 103 -12.52 3.19 -3.68
C ALA A 103 -12.17 4.66 -3.37
N ALA A 104 -12.19 5.08 -2.11
CA ALA A 104 -11.83 6.43 -1.70
C ALA A 104 -10.32 6.62 -1.50
N TRP A 105 -9.54 5.55 -1.48
CA TRP A 105 -8.09 5.63 -1.27
C TRP A 105 -7.37 6.18 -2.49
N SER A 106 -6.23 6.83 -2.25
CA SER A 106 -5.36 7.32 -3.33
C SER A 106 -4.33 6.26 -3.71
N ASN A 107 -3.77 6.33 -4.91
CA ASN A 107 -2.63 5.48 -5.28
C ASN A 107 -1.30 5.93 -4.63
N ARG A 108 -1.29 7.11 -4.01
CA ARG A 108 -0.11 7.67 -3.35
C ARG A 108 -0.47 8.65 -2.25
N VAL A 109 0.44 8.82 -1.30
CA VAL A 109 0.39 9.94 -0.35
C VAL A 109 1.77 10.56 -0.19
N THR A 110 1.82 11.84 0.14
CA THR A 110 3.06 12.53 0.52
C THR A 110 2.99 12.92 1.98
N VAL A 111 4.08 12.70 2.71
CA VAL A 111 4.23 13.04 4.13
C VAL A 111 5.52 13.81 4.31
N GLN A 112 5.46 14.91 5.07
CA GLN A 112 6.65 15.66 5.46
C GLN A 112 7.29 14.99 6.67
N ILE A 113 8.53 14.52 6.53
CA ILE A 113 9.28 13.84 7.59
C ILE A 113 10.53 14.67 7.93
N HIS A 114 10.72 14.98 9.21
CA HIS A 114 11.88 15.74 9.67
C HIS A 114 13.19 15.02 9.27
N GLY A 115 14.09 15.73 8.60
CA GLY A 115 15.35 15.19 8.09
C GLY A 115 15.27 14.47 6.74
N LEU A 116 14.07 14.08 6.27
CA LEU A 116 13.85 13.42 4.97
C LEU A 116 13.01 14.25 3.99
N GLY A 117 12.45 15.38 4.44
CA GLY A 117 11.60 16.25 3.64
C GLY A 117 10.30 15.59 3.21
N HIS A 118 9.83 15.91 2.00
CA HIS A 118 8.63 15.32 1.43
C HIS A 118 8.93 13.90 0.94
N VAL A 119 8.32 12.92 1.59
CA VAL A 119 8.44 11.50 1.25
C VAL A 119 7.14 11.04 0.58
N LEU A 120 7.26 10.50 -0.63
CA LEU A 120 6.16 9.86 -1.37
C LEU A 120 6.02 8.41 -0.93
N PHE A 121 4.79 7.98 -0.69
CA PHE A 121 4.42 6.58 -0.48
C PHE A 121 3.49 6.16 -1.62
N CYS A 122 3.72 4.98 -2.21
CA CYS A 122 2.85 4.35 -3.20
C CYS A 122 3.02 2.82 -3.14
N HIS A 123 2.07 2.06 -3.71
CA HIS A 123 2.11 0.60 -3.66
C HIS A 123 3.14 -0.04 -4.61
N ALA A 124 3.30 0.46 -5.84
CA ALA A 124 4.34 -0.03 -6.74
C ALA A 124 5.13 1.16 -7.28
N THR A 125 4.51 1.91 -8.17
CA THR A 125 5.07 3.17 -8.66
C THR A 125 4.04 4.29 -8.53
N PRO A 126 4.45 5.56 -8.64
CA PRO A 126 3.50 6.68 -8.58
C PRO A 126 2.50 6.67 -9.76
N ARG A 127 2.82 5.97 -10.85
CA ARG A 127 2.01 5.98 -12.08
C ARG A 127 1.22 4.69 -12.30
N ASN A 128 1.60 3.60 -11.64
CA ASN A 128 1.00 2.28 -11.86
C ASN A 128 1.29 1.35 -10.67
N GLU A 129 0.23 0.83 -10.05
CA GLU A 129 0.22 -0.13 -8.94
C GLU A 129 0.62 -1.57 -9.34
N ASN A 130 0.73 -1.86 -10.63
CA ASN A 130 1.19 -3.15 -11.17
C ASN A 130 2.63 -3.11 -11.73
N GLU A 131 3.27 -1.93 -11.80
CA GLU A 131 4.60 -1.81 -12.41
C GLU A 131 5.68 -2.40 -11.48
N ILE A 132 6.28 -3.51 -11.90
CA ILE A 132 7.30 -4.22 -11.14
C ILE A 132 8.68 -3.67 -11.45
N PHE A 133 9.41 -3.33 -10.38
CA PHE A 133 10.85 -3.16 -10.42
C PHE A 133 11.46 -3.88 -9.22
N THR A 134 12.72 -4.28 -9.36
CA THR A 134 13.52 -4.90 -8.29
C THR A 134 14.81 -4.12 -8.09
N ARG A 135 15.61 -4.52 -7.09
CA ARG A 135 16.98 -4.02 -6.91
C ARG A 135 17.86 -4.18 -8.16
N LEU A 136 17.56 -5.14 -9.02
CA LEU A 136 18.32 -5.41 -10.25
C LEU A 136 17.85 -4.57 -11.44
N THR A 137 16.83 -3.73 -11.26
CA THR A 137 16.33 -2.85 -12.33
C THR A 137 17.37 -1.78 -12.65
N PRO A 138 17.82 -1.66 -13.90
CA PRO A 138 18.77 -0.62 -14.28
C PRO A 138 18.23 0.78 -13.98
N GLU A 139 19.09 1.67 -13.49
CA GLU A 139 18.72 3.05 -13.12
C GLU A 139 18.09 3.82 -14.29
N ASN A 140 18.58 3.61 -15.51
CA ASN A 140 18.02 4.26 -16.70
C ASN A 140 16.56 3.88 -16.99
N ARG A 141 16.08 2.74 -16.46
CA ARG A 141 14.67 2.34 -16.48
C ARG A 141 13.93 2.81 -15.24
N LEU A 142 14.59 2.86 -14.09
CA LEU A 142 13.98 3.20 -12.81
C LEU A 142 13.76 4.71 -12.64
N LEU A 143 14.76 5.55 -12.92
CA LEU A 143 14.68 6.99 -12.72
C LEU A 143 13.50 7.66 -13.46
N PRO A 144 13.18 7.29 -14.72
CA PRO A 144 12.01 7.86 -15.42
C PRO A 144 10.66 7.54 -14.76
N VAL A 145 10.55 6.45 -13.99
CA VAL A 145 9.32 6.07 -13.27
C VAL A 145 8.96 7.11 -12.21
N PHE A 146 9.99 7.70 -11.59
CA PHE A 146 9.85 8.70 -10.53
C PHE A 146 10.08 10.14 -11.02
N ALA A 147 10.31 10.33 -12.32
CA ALA A 147 10.43 11.65 -12.91
C ALA A 147 9.13 12.46 -12.74
N GLY A 148 9.26 13.73 -12.35
CA GLY A 148 8.12 14.62 -12.12
C GLY A 148 7.42 14.46 -10.76
N VAL A 149 7.88 13.52 -9.92
CA VAL A 149 7.45 13.47 -8.52
C VAL A 149 8.14 14.60 -7.74
N ASN A 150 7.36 15.50 -7.15
CA ASN A 150 7.88 16.54 -6.27
C ASN A 150 8.08 16.01 -4.84
N ALA A 151 8.90 14.96 -4.70
CA ALA A 151 9.29 14.35 -3.44
C ALA A 151 10.80 14.06 -3.47
N GLN A 152 11.44 14.16 -2.31
CA GLN A 152 12.88 13.90 -2.16
C GLN A 152 13.17 12.40 -1.98
N ASN A 153 12.18 11.67 -1.49
CA ASN A 153 12.28 10.24 -1.18
C ASN A 153 10.98 9.54 -1.59
N SER A 154 11.07 8.25 -1.93
CA SER A 154 9.91 7.40 -2.22
C SER A 154 9.97 6.06 -1.49
N VAL A 155 8.82 5.57 -1.01
CA VAL A 155 8.64 4.28 -0.34
C VAL A 155 7.59 3.46 -1.08
N THR A 156 7.96 2.22 -1.43
CA THR A 156 7.10 1.23 -2.11
C THR A 156 7.59 -0.19 -1.79
N PRO A 157 6.72 -1.21 -1.65
CA PRO A 157 7.10 -2.57 -1.28
C PRO A 157 7.90 -3.29 -2.38
N SER A 158 7.68 -2.90 -3.64
CA SER A 158 8.52 -3.34 -4.77
C SER A 158 9.99 -2.91 -4.61
N SER A 159 10.24 -1.85 -3.83
CA SER A 159 11.54 -1.48 -3.29
C SER A 159 11.63 -1.82 -1.81
N ALA A 160 12.16 -2.98 -1.43
CA ALA A 160 12.80 -3.11 -0.12
C ALA A 160 14.09 -2.23 -0.03
N TRP A 161 14.02 -0.98 -0.51
CA TRP A 161 15.06 0.04 -0.61
C TRP A 161 14.45 1.43 -0.38
N PHE A 162 14.94 2.14 0.63
CA PHE A 162 14.85 3.61 0.67
C PHE A 162 15.76 4.14 -0.45
N SER A 163 15.18 4.69 -1.52
CA SER A 163 15.95 5.44 -2.50
C SER A 163 16.08 6.88 -2.00
N LEU A 164 17.20 7.20 -1.34
CA LEU A 164 17.65 8.58 -1.19
C LEU A 164 17.97 9.08 -2.61
N ALA A 165 17.11 9.90 -3.19
CA ALA A 165 17.49 10.66 -4.36
C ALA A 165 18.48 11.73 -3.91
N ASP A 166 19.77 11.37 -3.89
CA ASP A 166 20.86 12.32 -3.67
C ASP A 166 20.78 13.38 -4.77
N LYS A 167 20.22 14.54 -4.43
CA LYS A 167 20.49 15.78 -5.16
C LYS A 167 21.91 16.22 -4.80
N ALA A 168 22.88 15.54 -5.38
CA ALA A 168 24.25 16.01 -5.45
C ALA A 168 24.61 16.26 -6.92
N ARG A 169 24.27 17.47 -7.38
CA ARG A 169 25.07 18.34 -8.24
C ARG A 169 24.43 19.71 -8.35
#